data_AF-A0A0R2ESY2-F1
#
_entry.id   AF-A0A0R2ESY2-F1
#
_cell.length_a   1.000
_cell.length_b   1.000
_cell.length_c   1.000
_cell.angle_alpha   90.00
_cell.angle_beta   90.00
_cell.angle_gamma   90.00
#
_symmetry.space_group_name_H-M   'P 1'
#
loop_
_entity.id
_entity.type
_entity.pdbx_description
1 polymer ?
#
loop_
_entity_poly.entity_id
_entity_poly.type
_entity_poly.pdbx_seq_one_letter_code
_entity_poly.pdbx_strand_id
1 'polypeptide(L)'
;MKKHGVITYIGWLVLFLVSTIVAQIIGTLLFSSSLKAVFHGQPQLLSMWGNLVIELVALLIWWLINRGLLKINVGWRNRGSSRGWLLLLPVLVVIGGDALLPTSYNLTPSYVGSALLVGLSVGLLEEYVFRGLLVGFFYENFRLSSVAVALLSGVGFGLVHAVNGLSSGNWLNTGAQVLMAMGIGFFLAAVYLITHNLWLPILFHGLVDAFDQVAFGTLSNNAGTSLTNSVVYAVVFLALGLLVLQRGTVQFAQTPAKKTTKRKQHTAPATLPANISATKSILAVAAIVVELILGDLSAKLSMSKTSRTIFVVLIGLGVCVWVVSLYRDVLGAQWRQYRQHFWRNFAIDFGLMIGVYVLLAIVRFGMKQLPGASTTAMGVTDWLSFQTVASASLAFLSSLVVMMAPFTEEVVFRHVLFYQWRNNKAVMVLMFVFSSVAFGLIHWNNFNGQVMQMVPYMFIGAFFALIYAFSRNIWQNIMTHLLFNSLQFLSGIFLLVFALLQR
;
A
#
# COMPACT_ATOMS: atom_id res chain seq x y z
N MET A 1 -9.26 19.19 -11.20
CA MET A 1 -9.18 18.10 -10.20
C MET A 1 -10.52 17.76 -9.52
N LYS A 2 -11.62 18.52 -9.71
CA LYS A 2 -12.89 18.34 -8.99
C LYS A 2 -13.71 17.05 -9.26
N LYS A 3 -13.38 16.24 -10.28
CA LYS A 3 -14.21 15.08 -10.70
C LYS A 3 -13.79 13.72 -10.11
N HIS A 4 -12.76 13.67 -9.26
CA HIS A 4 -12.19 12.39 -8.79
C HIS A 4 -12.00 12.33 -7.26
N GLY A 5 -12.82 13.02 -6.46
CA GLY A 5 -12.63 13.09 -5.00
C GLY A 5 -12.56 11.73 -4.31
N VAL A 6 -13.38 10.77 -4.74
CA VAL A 6 -13.35 9.38 -4.22
C VAL A 6 -12.04 8.68 -4.58
N ILE A 7 -11.58 8.78 -5.82
CA ILE A 7 -10.30 8.17 -6.26
C ILE A 7 -9.13 8.81 -5.51
N THR A 8 -9.16 10.13 -5.34
CA THR A 8 -8.14 10.86 -4.57
C THR A 8 -8.13 10.43 -3.11
N TYR A 9 -9.30 10.20 -2.51
CA TYR A 9 -9.43 9.74 -1.13
C TYR A 9 -8.91 8.31 -0.95
N ILE A 10 -9.31 7.39 -1.83
CA ILE A 10 -8.79 6.02 -1.82
C ILE A 10 -7.26 6.02 -2.03
N GLY A 11 -6.78 6.81 -2.98
CA GLY A 11 -5.35 6.99 -3.23
C GLY A 11 -4.60 7.53 -2.02
N TRP A 12 -5.24 8.36 -1.20
CA TRP A 12 -4.66 8.88 0.05
C TRP A 12 -4.48 7.78 1.10
N LEU A 13 -5.52 6.97 1.36
CA LEU A 13 -5.46 5.85 2.32
C LEU A 13 -4.42 4.82 1.89
N VAL A 14 -4.41 4.53 0.59
CA VAL A 14 -3.43 3.63 -0.03
C VAL A 14 -2.00 4.18 0.10
N LEU A 15 -1.79 5.46 -0.17
CA LEU A 15 -0.48 6.10 0.01
C LEU A 15 -0.02 6.06 1.47
N PHE A 16 -0.94 6.25 2.42
CA PHE A 16 -0.63 6.11 3.85
C PHE A 16 -0.13 4.70 4.17
N LEU A 17 -0.88 3.66 3.79
CA LEU A 17 -0.48 2.26 4.02
C LEU A 17 0.86 1.91 3.34
N VAL A 18 1.12 2.40 2.13
CA VAL A 18 2.41 2.17 1.48
C VAL A 18 3.53 2.91 2.19
N SER A 19 3.32 4.16 2.58
CA SER A 19 4.32 4.96 3.26
C SER A 19 4.71 4.35 4.62
N THR A 20 3.75 3.76 5.34
CA THR A 20 4.02 3.08 6.61
C THR A 20 4.79 1.78 6.39
N ILE A 21 4.47 1.00 5.35
CA ILE A 21 5.27 -0.19 4.97
C ILE A 21 6.70 0.20 4.61
N VAL A 22 6.88 1.24 3.79
CA VAL A 22 8.22 1.73 3.39
C VAL A 22 8.99 2.22 4.62
N ALA A 23 8.35 2.99 5.50
CA ALA A 23 8.95 3.44 6.74
C ALA A 23 9.31 2.28 7.67
N GLN A 24 8.49 1.23 7.73
CA GLN A 24 8.78 0.02 8.50
C GLN A 24 10.02 -0.71 7.97
N ILE A 25 10.16 -0.83 6.65
CA ILE A 25 11.35 -1.40 6.02
C ILE A 25 12.58 -0.57 6.37
N ILE A 26 12.55 0.74 6.11
CA ILE A 26 13.68 1.64 6.38
C ILE A 26 14.03 1.66 7.87
N GLY A 27 13.04 1.80 8.74
CA GLY A 27 13.23 1.83 10.19
C GLY A 27 13.87 0.54 10.70
N THR A 28 13.42 -0.61 10.20
CA THR A 28 14.04 -1.91 10.54
C THR A 28 15.49 -2.00 10.07
N LEU A 29 15.83 -1.43 8.91
CA LEU A 29 17.20 -1.37 8.40
C LEU A 29 18.11 -0.43 9.20
N LEU A 30 17.57 0.71 9.65
CA LEU A 30 18.27 1.66 10.52
C LEU A 30 18.48 1.10 11.93
N PHE A 31 17.59 0.21 12.38
CA PHE A 31 17.66 -0.43 13.68
C PHE A 31 18.70 -1.57 13.71
N SER A 32 19.97 -1.17 13.85
CA SER A 32 21.15 -2.05 13.77
C SER A 32 21.21 -3.11 14.89
N SER A 33 22.01 -4.15 14.65
CA SER A 33 22.32 -5.19 15.64
C SER A 33 22.92 -4.61 16.94
N SER A 34 23.68 -3.51 16.83
CA SER A 34 24.30 -2.82 17.96
C SER A 34 23.25 -2.15 18.86
N LEU A 35 22.19 -1.58 18.29
CA LEU A 35 21.08 -1.02 19.07
C LEU A 35 20.25 -2.13 19.73
N LYS A 36 20.06 -3.27 19.06
CA LYS A 36 19.42 -4.45 19.67
C LYS A 36 20.19 -4.97 20.89
N ALA A 37 21.52 -4.88 20.87
CA ALA A 37 22.37 -5.25 22.01
C ALA A 37 22.23 -4.31 23.22
N VAL A 38 21.97 -3.00 23.00
CA VAL A 38 21.72 -2.03 24.09
C VAL A 38 20.47 -2.38 24.88
N PHE A 39 19.44 -2.92 24.22
CA PHE A 39 18.18 -3.33 24.86
C PHE A 39 18.14 -4.82 25.21
N HIS A 40 19.29 -5.47 25.36
CA HIS A 40 19.36 -6.89 25.72
C HIS A 40 18.62 -7.14 27.05
N GLY A 41 17.65 -8.06 27.04
CA GLY A 41 16.79 -8.35 28.19
C GLY A 41 15.60 -7.39 28.36
N GLN A 42 15.39 -6.42 27.46
CA GLN A 42 14.26 -5.47 27.49
C GLN A 42 13.50 -5.42 26.15
N PRO A 43 12.85 -6.52 25.72
CA PRO A 43 12.25 -6.64 24.39
C PRO A 43 11.10 -5.65 24.13
N GLN A 44 10.38 -5.23 25.17
CA GLN A 44 9.29 -4.27 25.05
C GLN A 44 9.82 -2.87 24.75
N LEU A 45 10.86 -2.43 25.47
CA LEU A 45 11.54 -1.16 25.20
C LEU A 45 12.16 -1.16 23.81
N LEU A 46 12.83 -2.25 23.43
CA LEU A 46 13.37 -2.43 22.08
C LEU A 46 12.30 -2.21 21.00
N SER A 47 11.12 -2.81 21.17
CA SER A 47 10.00 -2.64 20.23
C SER A 47 9.51 -1.19 20.16
N MET A 48 9.42 -0.49 21.29
CA MET A 48 8.92 0.89 21.34
C MET A 48 9.90 1.87 20.68
N TRP A 49 11.21 1.69 20.92
CA TRP A 49 12.24 2.48 20.24
C TRP A 49 12.31 2.18 18.74
N GLY A 50 12.10 0.91 18.34
CA GLY A 50 11.96 0.54 16.94
C GLY A 50 10.77 1.24 16.27
N ASN A 51 9.61 1.19 16.91
CA ASN A 51 8.40 1.88 16.43
C ASN A 51 8.62 3.39 16.31
N LEU A 52 9.21 4.03 17.32
CA LEU A 52 9.53 5.46 17.27
C LEU A 52 10.35 5.84 16.03
N VAL A 53 11.38 5.04 15.68
CA VAL A 53 12.17 5.29 14.46
C VAL A 53 11.31 5.16 13.20
N ILE A 54 10.45 4.14 13.14
CA ILE A 54 9.53 3.92 12.01
C ILE A 54 8.57 5.10 11.86
N GLU A 55 7.96 5.58 12.95
CA GLU A 55 7.05 6.72 12.96
C GLU A 55 7.74 8.00 12.46
N LEU A 56 8.98 8.26 12.91
CA LEU A 56 9.76 9.42 12.48
C LEU A 56 10.14 9.36 10.99
N VAL A 57 10.45 8.18 10.47
CA VAL A 57 10.71 7.99 9.03
C VAL A 57 9.43 8.22 8.22
N ALA A 58 8.29 7.66 8.65
CA ALA A 58 7.00 7.89 8.00
C ALA A 58 6.62 9.38 8.01
N LEU A 59 6.84 10.07 9.13
CA LEU A 59 6.58 11.50 9.27
C LEU A 59 7.46 12.30 8.31
N LEU A 60 8.74 11.95 8.18
CA LEU A 60 9.65 12.58 7.22
C LEU A 60 9.16 12.40 5.78
N ILE A 61 8.71 11.20 5.40
CA ILE A 61 8.13 10.94 4.07
C ILE A 61 6.94 11.86 3.80
N TRP A 62 5.99 11.93 4.73
CA TRP A 62 4.80 12.77 4.57
C TRP A 62 5.12 14.27 4.60
N TRP A 63 6.08 14.69 5.40
CA TRP A 63 6.56 16.07 5.41
C TRP A 63 7.20 16.46 4.06
N LEU A 64 8.00 15.58 3.46
CA LEU A 64 8.59 15.77 2.13
C LEU A 64 7.51 15.81 1.03
N ILE A 65 6.52 14.91 1.09
CA ILE A 65 5.36 14.90 0.19
C ILE A 65 4.60 16.23 0.29
N ASN A 66 4.39 16.75 1.51
CA ASN A 66 3.73 18.03 1.68
C ASN A 66 4.58 19.20 1.12
N ARG A 67 5.88 19.24 1.42
CA ARG A 67 6.79 20.29 0.92
C ARG A 67 6.89 20.31 -0.61
N GLY A 68 6.97 19.14 -1.25
CA GLY A 68 7.17 19.03 -2.69
C GLY A 68 5.87 19.09 -3.50
N LEU A 69 4.84 18.35 -3.06
CA LEU A 69 3.65 18.07 -3.87
C LEU A 69 2.39 18.79 -3.37
N LEU A 70 2.00 18.57 -2.10
CA LEU A 70 0.69 19.00 -1.61
C LEU A 70 0.63 20.48 -1.24
N LYS A 71 1.69 21.00 -0.61
CA LYS A 71 1.88 22.38 -0.15
C LYS A 71 0.71 22.91 0.69
N ILE A 72 0.10 22.02 1.49
CA ILE A 72 -0.98 22.35 2.41
C ILE A 72 -0.38 23.06 3.62
N ASN A 73 -1.01 24.16 4.02
CA ASN A 73 -0.65 24.90 5.22
C ASN A 73 -1.17 24.15 6.46
N VAL A 74 -0.26 23.58 7.24
CA VAL A 74 -0.61 22.86 8.47
C VAL A 74 -0.56 23.84 9.65
N GLY A 75 -1.71 24.04 10.30
CA GLY A 75 -1.83 24.91 11.47
C GLY A 75 -1.29 24.25 12.73
N TRP A 76 -0.09 24.64 13.17
CA TRP A 76 0.54 24.05 14.36
C TRP A 76 0.00 24.62 15.67
N ARG A 77 -0.30 25.92 15.73
CA ARG A 77 -0.82 26.58 16.94
C ARG A 77 -1.67 27.77 16.52
N ASN A 78 -2.84 27.90 17.13
CA ASN A 78 -3.66 29.09 16.96
C ASN A 78 -3.38 30.11 18.08
N ARG A 79 -3.42 31.39 17.73
CA ARG A 79 -3.27 32.53 18.65
C ARG A 79 -4.61 32.98 19.27
N GLY A 80 -5.74 32.38 18.89
CA GLY A 80 -7.08 32.74 19.36
C GLY A 80 -7.65 31.78 20.41
N SER A 81 -7.82 32.27 21.65
CA SER A 81 -8.44 31.63 22.84
C SER A 81 -7.50 30.84 23.78
N SER A 82 -7.32 31.37 24.99
CA SER A 82 -6.61 30.73 26.11
C SER A 82 -7.27 29.44 26.61
N ARG A 83 -8.55 29.21 26.26
CA ARG A 83 -9.35 28.06 26.71
C ARG A 83 -9.39 26.90 25.71
N GLY A 84 -8.69 26.98 24.58
CA GLY A 84 -8.68 25.91 23.56
C GLY A 84 -8.25 24.54 24.09
N TRP A 85 -7.43 24.51 25.15
CA TRP A 85 -7.01 23.28 25.83
C TRP A 85 -8.15 22.47 26.46
N LEU A 86 -9.31 23.08 26.75
CA LEU A 86 -10.49 22.35 27.27
C LEU A 86 -11.01 21.32 26.27
N LEU A 87 -10.69 21.46 24.97
CA LEU A 87 -11.03 20.46 23.96
C LEU A 87 -10.23 19.16 24.08
N LEU A 88 -9.22 19.11 24.96
CA LEU A 88 -8.54 17.86 25.33
C LEU A 88 -9.28 17.06 26.40
N LEU A 89 -10.15 17.69 27.22
CA LEU A 89 -10.82 17.00 28.33
C LEU A 89 -11.56 15.71 27.94
N PRO A 90 -12.18 15.61 26.76
CA PRO A 90 -12.80 14.35 26.32
C PRO A 90 -11.85 13.15 26.25
N VAL A 91 -10.51 13.33 26.25
CA VAL A 91 -9.54 12.23 26.29
C VAL A 91 -9.72 11.36 27.54
N LEU A 92 -10.19 11.95 28.64
CA LEU A 92 -10.46 11.26 29.90
C LEU A 92 -11.56 10.20 29.77
N VAL A 93 -12.46 10.32 28.77
CA VAL A 93 -13.47 9.30 28.48
C VAL A 93 -12.81 8.01 27.98
N VAL A 94 -11.80 8.14 27.12
CA VAL A 94 -11.07 6.99 26.55
C VAL A 94 -10.18 6.37 27.63
N ILE A 95 -9.31 7.19 28.25
CA ILE A 95 -8.42 6.72 29.33
C ILE A 95 -9.23 6.08 30.47
N GLY A 96 -10.33 6.69 30.88
CA GLY A 96 -11.20 6.17 31.93
C GLY A 96 -11.89 4.87 31.55
N GLY A 97 -12.39 4.74 30.33
CA GLY A 97 -13.04 3.51 29.88
C GLY A 97 -12.04 2.36 29.65
N ASP A 98 -10.84 2.66 29.18
CA ASP A 98 -9.80 1.65 28.95
C ASP A 98 -9.15 1.21 30.27
N ALA A 99 -9.08 2.09 31.28
CA ALA A 99 -8.70 1.71 32.64
C ALA A 99 -9.65 0.68 33.30
N LEU A 100 -10.88 0.54 32.80
CA LEU A 100 -11.85 -0.46 33.29
C LEU A 100 -11.69 -1.83 32.61
N LEU A 101 -10.85 -1.95 31.59
CA LEU A 101 -10.52 -3.23 30.97
C LEU A 101 -9.49 -3.99 31.84
N PRO A 102 -9.28 -5.31 31.59
CA PRO A 102 -8.22 -6.05 32.26
C PRO A 102 -6.84 -5.45 31.98
N THR A 103 -6.31 -4.67 32.92
CA THR A 103 -5.05 -3.93 32.79
C THR A 103 -3.93 -4.55 33.63
N SER A 104 -2.69 -4.35 33.18
CA SER A 104 -1.47 -4.69 33.91
C SER A 104 -0.46 -3.55 33.72
N TYR A 105 -0.49 -2.60 34.64
CA TYR A 105 0.28 -1.37 34.52
C TYR A 105 1.78 -1.59 34.69
N ASN A 106 2.58 -1.14 33.72
CA ASN A 106 4.03 -1.00 33.88
C ASN A 106 4.41 0.47 34.10
N LEU A 107 4.55 0.85 35.37
CA LEU A 107 4.84 2.22 35.79
C LEU A 107 6.35 2.51 35.95
N THR A 108 7.21 1.63 35.45
CA THR A 108 8.66 1.88 35.47
C THR A 108 8.97 3.19 34.75
N PRO A 109 9.72 4.15 35.33
CA PRO A 109 9.91 5.47 34.73
C PRO A 109 10.45 5.45 33.30
N SER A 110 11.37 4.54 32.98
CA SER A 110 11.88 4.36 31.62
C SER A 110 10.81 3.87 30.65
N TYR A 111 9.93 2.97 31.11
CA TYR A 111 8.82 2.44 30.32
C TYR A 111 7.76 3.51 30.05
N VAL A 112 7.34 4.23 31.09
CA VAL A 112 6.38 5.35 30.96
C VAL A 112 6.95 6.44 30.05
N GLY A 113 8.23 6.79 30.22
CA GLY A 113 8.91 7.75 29.35
C GLY A 113 8.93 7.30 27.89
N SER A 114 9.27 6.04 27.62
CA SER A 114 9.22 5.48 26.26
C SER A 114 7.79 5.39 25.72
N ALA A 115 6.79 5.11 26.56
CA ALA A 115 5.37 5.03 26.16
C ALA A 115 4.83 6.39 25.73
N LEU A 116 5.16 7.44 26.48
CA LEU A 116 4.86 8.81 26.11
C LEU A 116 5.53 9.21 24.79
N LEU A 117 6.81 8.86 24.61
CA LEU A 117 7.53 9.19 23.37
C LEU A 117 6.94 8.49 22.15
N VAL A 118 6.67 7.19 22.24
CA VAL A 118 6.12 6.43 21.11
C VAL A 118 4.67 6.87 20.82
N GLY A 119 3.83 7.01 21.85
CA GLY A 119 2.44 7.47 21.69
C GLY A 119 2.36 8.86 21.07
N LEU A 120 3.17 9.81 21.54
CA LEU A 120 3.26 11.15 20.91
C LEU A 120 3.80 11.10 19.48
N SER A 121 4.68 10.16 19.14
CA SER A 121 5.18 10.02 17.77
C SER A 121 4.13 9.47 16.80
N VAL A 122 3.34 8.48 17.24
CA VAL A 122 2.18 7.96 16.48
C VAL A 122 1.15 9.06 16.31
N GLY A 123 0.77 9.73 17.40
CA GLY A 123 -0.13 10.88 17.36
C GLY A 123 0.38 12.00 16.44
N LEU A 124 1.68 12.28 16.43
CA LEU A 124 2.27 13.27 15.53
C LEU A 124 2.14 12.85 14.06
N LEU A 125 2.49 11.61 13.71
CA LEU A 125 2.38 11.11 12.34
C LEU A 125 0.93 11.13 11.87
N GLU A 126 0.05 10.42 12.57
CA GLU A 126 -1.29 10.15 12.08
C GLU A 126 -2.12 11.43 12.04
N GLU A 127 -2.01 12.30 13.05
CA GLU A 127 -2.71 13.58 13.03
C GLU A 127 -2.15 14.52 11.96
N TYR A 128 -0.83 14.51 11.71
CA TYR A 128 -0.27 15.26 10.59
C TYR A 128 -0.88 14.84 9.24
N VAL A 129 -1.02 13.54 9.00
CA VAL A 129 -1.58 13.02 7.74
C VAL A 129 -3.10 13.25 7.66
N PHE A 130 -3.86 12.84 8.67
CA PHE A 130 -5.32 12.82 8.60
C PHE A 130 -5.97 14.16 8.91
N ARG A 131 -5.37 14.99 9.78
CA ARG A 131 -5.89 16.31 10.14
C ARG A 131 -5.10 17.38 9.41
N GLY A 132 -3.78 17.43 9.59
CA GLY A 132 -2.94 18.44 8.95
C GLY A 132 -3.12 18.48 7.43
N LEU A 133 -2.95 17.34 6.76
CA LEU A 133 -2.93 17.24 5.31
C LEU A 133 -4.29 16.89 4.69
N LEU A 134 -4.95 15.81 5.12
CA LEU A 134 -6.18 15.33 4.49
C LEU A 134 -7.32 16.33 4.68
N VAL A 135 -7.59 16.78 5.92
CA VAL A 135 -8.66 17.77 6.17
C VAL A 135 -8.37 19.06 5.40
N GLY A 136 -7.14 19.59 5.46
CA GLY A 136 -6.76 20.80 4.73
C GLY A 136 -6.95 20.64 3.21
N PHE A 137 -6.40 19.57 2.65
CA PHE A 137 -6.50 19.29 1.22
C PHE A 137 -7.95 19.15 0.75
N PHE A 138 -8.75 18.34 1.44
CA PHE A 138 -10.14 18.10 1.04
C PHE A 138 -11.01 19.33 1.24
N TYR A 139 -10.87 20.07 2.33
CA TYR A 139 -11.65 21.28 2.58
C TYR A 139 -11.32 22.40 1.57
N GLU A 140 -10.04 22.60 1.24
CA GLU A 140 -9.62 23.66 0.32
C GLU A 140 -9.97 23.38 -1.15
N ASN A 141 -9.95 22.09 -1.56
CA ASN A 141 -10.01 21.69 -2.98
C ASN A 141 -11.35 21.07 -3.40
N PHE A 142 -12.07 20.44 -2.47
CA PHE A 142 -13.38 19.84 -2.69
C PHE A 142 -14.37 20.61 -1.83
N ARG A 143 -15.39 21.23 -2.45
CA ARG A 143 -16.39 22.10 -1.79
C ARG A 143 -17.33 21.31 -0.86
N LEU A 144 -16.75 20.62 0.10
CA LEU A 144 -17.39 19.78 1.08
C LEU A 144 -17.67 20.62 2.33
N SER A 145 -18.74 20.29 3.04
CA SER A 145 -18.99 20.88 4.36
C SER A 145 -17.93 20.42 5.36
N SER A 146 -17.73 21.19 6.44
CA SER A 146 -16.85 20.81 7.55
C SER A 146 -17.20 19.43 8.12
N VAL A 147 -18.50 19.14 8.26
CA VAL A 147 -19.01 17.82 8.68
C VAL A 147 -18.59 16.73 7.70
N ALA A 148 -18.74 16.93 6.39
CA ALA A 148 -18.36 15.93 5.40
C ALA A 148 -16.84 15.67 5.39
N VAL A 149 -16.01 16.71 5.53
CA VAL A 149 -14.55 16.56 5.61
C VAL A 149 -14.14 15.85 6.91
N ALA A 150 -14.77 16.19 8.04
CA ALA A 150 -14.53 15.50 9.30
C ALA A 150 -14.94 14.02 9.23
N LEU A 151 -16.05 13.69 8.57
CA LEU A 151 -16.47 12.31 8.33
C LEU A 151 -15.46 11.56 7.45
N LEU A 152 -14.99 12.16 6.36
CA LEU A 152 -13.95 11.56 5.51
C LEU A 152 -12.65 11.31 6.28
N SER A 153 -12.22 12.27 7.10
CA SER A 153 -11.03 12.11 7.94
C SER A 153 -11.23 10.95 8.95
N GLY A 154 -12.36 10.93 9.68
CA GLY A 154 -12.66 9.87 10.65
C GLY A 154 -12.82 8.49 10.04
N VAL A 155 -13.57 8.35 8.95
CA VAL A 155 -13.71 7.07 8.21
C VAL A 155 -12.33 6.58 7.77
N GLY A 156 -11.48 7.47 7.26
CA GLY A 156 -10.17 7.12 6.74
C GLY A 156 -9.23 6.65 7.85
N PHE A 157 -9.24 7.38 8.95
CA PHE A 157 -8.50 7.07 10.16
C PHE A 157 -8.93 5.71 10.75
N GLY A 158 -10.23 5.42 10.81
CA GLY A 158 -10.69 4.10 11.24
C GLY A 158 -10.29 2.97 10.30
N LEU A 159 -10.48 3.15 8.99
CA LEU A 159 -10.25 2.10 8.00
C LEU A 159 -8.78 1.64 7.92
N VAL A 160 -7.81 2.51 8.20
CA VAL A 160 -6.40 2.10 8.18
C VAL A 160 -6.08 1.08 9.27
N HIS A 161 -6.82 1.03 10.37
CA HIS A 161 -6.68 0.00 11.40
C HIS A 161 -7.24 -1.37 10.98
N ALA A 162 -7.98 -1.48 9.87
CA ALA A 162 -8.45 -2.78 9.37
C ALA A 162 -7.28 -3.72 9.03
N VAL A 163 -6.09 -3.17 8.77
CA VAL A 163 -4.83 -3.94 8.60
C VAL A 163 -4.51 -4.80 9.83
N ASN A 164 -4.91 -4.36 11.04
CA ASN A 164 -4.64 -5.10 12.26
C ASN A 164 -5.37 -6.45 12.28
N GLY A 165 -6.55 -6.54 11.66
CA GLY A 165 -7.27 -7.81 11.55
C GLY A 165 -6.58 -8.81 10.63
N LEU A 166 -5.81 -8.33 9.65
CA LEU A 166 -4.96 -9.18 8.80
C LEU A 166 -3.79 -9.77 9.59
N SER A 167 -3.25 -9.01 10.55
CA SER A 167 -2.13 -9.42 11.40
C SER A 167 -2.56 -10.28 12.59
N SER A 168 -3.66 -9.94 13.26
CA SER A 168 -4.10 -10.58 14.50
C SER A 168 -5.09 -11.72 14.28
N GLY A 169 -5.82 -11.74 13.16
CA GLY A 169 -6.93 -12.66 12.92
C GLY A 169 -8.19 -12.37 13.75
N ASN A 170 -8.12 -11.42 14.69
CA ASN A 170 -9.24 -11.04 15.55
C ASN A 170 -10.07 -9.91 14.92
N TRP A 171 -10.99 -10.30 14.03
CA TRP A 171 -11.83 -9.34 13.32
C TRP A 171 -12.88 -8.66 14.18
N LEU A 172 -13.28 -9.27 15.30
CA LEU A 172 -14.22 -8.64 16.24
C LEU A 172 -13.56 -7.43 16.91
N ASN A 173 -12.38 -7.62 17.49
CA ASN A 173 -11.64 -6.51 18.11
C ASN A 173 -11.15 -5.51 17.07
N THR A 174 -10.74 -5.97 15.88
CA THR A 174 -10.39 -5.06 14.78
C THR A 174 -11.58 -4.19 14.37
N GLY A 175 -12.77 -4.78 14.21
CA GLY A 175 -13.99 -4.04 13.88
C GLY A 175 -14.36 -3.03 14.98
N ALA A 176 -14.21 -3.42 16.25
CA ALA A 176 -14.39 -2.52 17.39
C ALA A 176 -13.39 -1.35 17.36
N GLN A 177 -12.10 -1.62 17.14
CA GLN A 177 -11.06 -0.59 17.00
C GLN A 177 -11.38 0.37 15.85
N VAL A 178 -11.75 -0.16 14.67
CA VAL A 178 -12.14 0.66 13.50
C VAL A 178 -13.31 1.59 13.88
N LEU A 179 -14.37 1.06 14.50
CA LEU A 179 -15.55 1.85 14.88
C LEU A 179 -15.20 2.98 15.87
N MET A 180 -14.43 2.66 16.91
CA MET A 180 -13.92 3.63 17.88
C MET A 180 -13.09 4.73 17.21
N ALA A 181 -12.11 4.31 16.42
CA ALA A 181 -11.21 5.21 15.70
C ALA A 181 -11.98 6.11 14.74
N MET A 182 -13.05 5.66 14.10
CA MET A 182 -13.90 6.54 13.28
C MET A 182 -14.52 7.69 14.07
N GLY A 183 -15.03 7.42 15.27
CA GLY A 183 -15.65 8.44 16.13
C GLY A 183 -14.63 9.45 16.67
N ILE A 184 -13.54 8.96 17.28
CA ILE A 184 -12.43 9.80 17.77
C ILE A 184 -11.83 10.58 16.58
N GLY A 185 -11.61 9.86 15.48
CA GLY A 185 -11.44 10.30 14.10
C GLY A 185 -12.09 11.64 13.79
N PHE A 186 -13.41 11.58 13.75
CA PHE A 186 -14.30 12.68 13.45
C PHE A 186 -14.19 13.83 14.45
N PHE A 187 -14.14 13.54 15.76
CA PHE A 187 -13.99 14.56 16.80
C PHE A 187 -12.71 15.37 16.66
N LEU A 188 -11.56 14.72 16.47
CA LEU A 188 -10.28 15.41 16.32
C LEU A 188 -10.21 16.22 15.02
N ALA A 189 -10.85 15.75 13.95
CA ALA A 189 -11.00 16.53 12.73
C ALA A 189 -11.87 17.78 12.95
N ALA A 190 -12.95 17.67 13.73
CA ALA A 190 -13.77 18.81 14.13
C ALA A 190 -12.97 19.84 14.94
N VAL A 191 -12.22 19.38 15.96
CA VAL A 191 -11.32 20.21 16.76
C VAL A 191 -10.29 20.93 15.87
N TYR A 192 -9.67 20.22 14.93
CA TYR A 192 -8.70 20.84 14.03
C TYR A 192 -9.34 21.86 13.07
N LEU A 193 -10.53 21.59 12.53
CA LEU A 193 -11.28 22.51 11.66
C LEU A 193 -11.60 23.84 12.35
N ILE A 194 -11.98 23.81 13.62
CA ILE A 194 -12.38 25.02 14.37
C ILE A 194 -11.21 25.73 15.04
N THR A 195 -10.12 25.01 15.34
CA THR A 195 -8.98 25.59 16.05
C THR A 195 -7.78 25.87 15.15
N HIS A 196 -7.61 25.16 14.04
CA HIS A 196 -6.36 25.17 13.25
C HIS A 196 -5.10 24.98 14.11
N ASN A 197 -5.22 24.15 15.15
CA ASN A 197 -4.16 23.84 16.11
C ASN A 197 -3.95 22.31 16.16
N LEU A 198 -2.95 21.82 15.43
CA LEU A 198 -2.68 20.40 15.30
C LEU A 198 -2.18 19.77 16.62
N TRP A 199 -1.58 20.55 17.53
CA TRP A 199 -1.15 20.02 18.82
C TRP A 199 -2.29 19.45 19.67
N LEU A 200 -3.53 19.95 19.51
CA LEU A 200 -4.67 19.42 20.25
C LEU A 200 -4.98 17.96 19.85
N PRO A 201 -5.21 17.64 18.56
CA PRO A 201 -5.29 16.25 18.11
C PRO A 201 -4.07 15.40 18.50
N ILE A 202 -2.85 15.90 18.31
CA ILE A 202 -1.61 15.14 18.58
C ILE A 202 -1.55 14.72 20.04
N LEU A 203 -1.82 15.65 20.96
CA LEU A 203 -1.78 15.37 22.39
C LEU A 203 -2.91 14.46 22.82
N PHE A 204 -4.13 14.65 22.29
CA PHE A 204 -5.24 13.74 22.59
C PHE A 204 -4.88 12.31 22.20
N HIS A 205 -4.46 12.11 20.95
CA HIS A 205 -4.17 10.79 20.41
C HIS A 205 -2.96 10.18 21.12
N GLY A 206 -1.85 10.92 21.23
CA GLY A 206 -0.64 10.40 21.85
C GLY A 206 -0.80 10.06 23.34
N LEU A 207 -1.72 10.70 24.06
CA LEU A 207 -2.06 10.34 25.44
C LEU A 207 -2.85 9.03 25.53
N VAL A 208 -3.75 8.75 24.58
CA VAL A 208 -4.47 7.47 24.49
C VAL A 208 -3.46 6.34 24.24
N ASP A 209 -2.62 6.48 23.21
CA ASP A 209 -1.63 5.46 22.86
C ASP A 209 -0.59 5.23 23.97
N ALA A 210 -0.13 6.31 24.61
CA ALA A 210 0.78 6.20 25.75
C ALA A 210 0.11 5.47 26.92
N PHE A 211 -1.17 5.74 27.19
CA PHE A 211 -1.93 5.03 28.22
C PHE A 211 -2.06 3.55 27.88
N ASP A 212 -2.46 3.20 26.65
CA ASP A 212 -2.63 1.81 26.21
C ASP A 212 -1.32 1.03 26.31
N GLN A 213 -0.22 1.66 25.92
CA GLN A 213 1.10 1.05 26.03
C GLN A 213 1.50 0.81 27.50
N VAL A 214 1.17 1.72 28.42
CA VAL A 214 1.42 1.57 29.87
C VAL A 214 0.50 0.53 30.52
N ALA A 215 -0.77 0.50 30.12
CA ALA A 215 -1.82 -0.30 30.76
C ALA A 215 -1.90 -1.73 30.21
N PHE A 216 -1.57 -1.95 28.94
CA PHE A 216 -1.71 -3.23 28.25
C PHE A 216 -0.39 -3.79 27.71
N GLY A 217 0.69 -2.99 27.72
CA GLY A 217 1.99 -3.40 27.21
C GLY A 217 2.08 -3.41 25.69
N THR A 218 1.06 -2.95 24.97
CA THR A 218 0.99 -2.96 23.51
C THR A 218 0.03 -1.90 22.97
N LEU A 219 0.33 -1.36 21.78
CA LEU A 219 -0.60 -0.58 20.95
C LEU A 219 -1.52 -1.49 20.10
N SER A 220 -1.51 -2.80 20.34
CA SER A 220 -2.31 -3.78 19.61
C SER A 220 -3.77 -3.76 20.06
N ASN A 221 -4.66 -3.95 19.08
CA ASN A 221 -6.09 -4.00 19.28
C ASN A 221 -6.62 -5.25 20.02
N ASN A 222 -5.76 -6.13 20.48
CA ASN A 222 -6.17 -7.34 21.19
C ASN A 222 -6.35 -7.11 22.70
N ALA A 223 -5.61 -6.19 23.31
CA ALA A 223 -5.58 -6.03 24.77
C ALA A 223 -6.38 -4.81 25.26
N GLY A 224 -6.29 -3.68 24.54
CA GLY A 224 -6.99 -2.42 24.87
C GLY A 224 -8.26 -2.17 24.07
N THR A 225 -9.00 -3.21 23.65
CA THR A 225 -10.20 -3.01 22.82
C THR A 225 -11.37 -3.88 23.26
N SER A 226 -12.53 -3.25 23.43
CA SER A 226 -13.81 -3.88 23.76
C SER A 226 -14.89 -3.31 22.87
N LEU A 227 -15.75 -4.17 22.31
CA LEU A 227 -16.87 -3.73 21.46
C LEU A 227 -17.76 -2.72 22.17
N THR A 228 -18.02 -2.92 23.46
CA THR A 228 -18.84 -2.02 24.28
C THR A 228 -18.22 -0.62 24.38
N ASN A 229 -16.95 -0.54 24.79
CA ASN A 229 -16.22 0.73 24.87
C ASN A 229 -16.16 1.40 23.51
N SER A 230 -15.87 0.64 22.45
CA SER A 230 -15.77 1.17 21.09
C SER A 230 -17.08 1.79 20.57
N VAL A 231 -18.23 1.16 20.86
CA VAL A 231 -19.54 1.73 20.51
C VAL A 231 -19.80 3.02 21.30
N VAL A 232 -19.51 3.01 22.61
CA VAL A 232 -19.67 4.20 23.47
C VAL A 232 -18.80 5.35 22.96
N TYR A 233 -17.52 5.11 22.72
CA TYR A 233 -16.60 6.10 22.19
C TYR A 233 -17.06 6.62 20.83
N ALA A 234 -17.46 5.73 19.91
CA ALA A 234 -17.94 6.15 18.61
C ALA A 234 -19.13 7.13 18.72
N VAL A 235 -20.13 6.80 19.54
CA VAL A 235 -21.31 7.65 19.75
C VAL A 235 -20.95 8.97 20.43
N VAL A 236 -20.18 8.92 21.53
CA VAL A 236 -19.79 10.10 22.30
C VAL A 236 -18.97 11.06 21.45
N PHE A 237 -17.95 10.58 20.74
CA PHE A 237 -17.07 11.43 19.94
C PHE A 237 -17.73 11.93 18.65
N LEU A 238 -18.66 11.17 18.05
CA LEU A 238 -19.51 11.71 16.98
C LEU A 238 -20.38 12.87 17.49
N ALA A 239 -21.04 12.71 18.64
CA ALA A 239 -21.87 13.76 19.22
C ALA A 239 -21.06 15.01 19.59
N LEU A 240 -19.91 14.83 20.27
CA LEU A 240 -19.01 15.92 20.63
C LEU A 240 -18.45 16.62 19.40
N GLY A 241 -18.05 15.88 18.35
CA GLY A 241 -17.54 16.46 17.12
C GLY A 241 -18.60 17.32 16.40
N LEU A 242 -19.86 16.86 16.39
CA LEU A 242 -20.98 17.63 15.83
C LEU A 242 -21.23 18.91 16.62
N LEU A 243 -21.23 18.82 17.95
CA LEU A 243 -21.40 20.00 18.82
C LEU A 243 -20.27 21.02 18.62
N VAL A 244 -19.03 20.55 18.49
CA VAL A 244 -17.86 21.39 18.20
C VAL A 244 -18.01 22.11 16.87
N LEU A 245 -18.41 21.39 15.81
CA LEU A 245 -18.62 21.98 14.48
C LEU A 245 -19.82 22.95 14.44
N GLN A 246 -20.87 22.69 15.20
CA GLN A 246 -22.06 23.56 15.26
C GLN A 246 -21.79 24.88 15.98
N ARG A 247 -20.94 24.86 17.02
CA ARG A 247 -20.65 26.04 17.86
C ARG A 247 -19.39 26.79 17.46
N GLY A 248 -18.48 26.13 16.74
CA GLY A 248 -17.20 26.69 16.32
C GLY A 248 -17.24 27.29 14.92
N THR A 249 -16.39 28.30 14.70
CA THR A 249 -16.15 28.86 13.36
C THR A 249 -14.97 28.14 12.71
N VAL A 250 -15.19 27.56 11.54
CA VAL A 250 -14.15 26.88 10.76
C VAL A 250 -13.09 27.88 10.32
N GLN A 251 -11.82 27.56 10.56
CA GLN A 251 -10.67 28.47 10.33
C GLN A 251 -10.04 28.30 8.94
N PHE A 252 -10.59 27.43 8.10
CA PHE A 252 -10.10 27.15 6.75
C PHE A 252 -10.84 27.98 5.70
N ALA A 253 -10.12 28.43 4.67
CA ALA A 253 -10.70 29.10 3.50
C ALA A 253 -10.82 28.13 2.32
N GLN A 254 -11.94 28.17 1.60
CA GLN A 254 -12.09 27.41 0.35
C GLN A 254 -11.45 28.17 -0.82
N THR A 255 -10.76 27.47 -1.72
CA THR A 255 -10.16 28.11 -2.90
C THR A 255 -11.27 28.57 -3.88
N PRO A 256 -11.26 29.83 -4.37
CA PRO A 256 -12.20 30.30 -5.38
C PRO A 256 -12.19 29.40 -6.62
N ALA A 257 -13.35 29.17 -7.25
CA ALA A 257 -13.37 28.36 -8.47
C ALA A 257 -12.56 29.03 -9.58
N LYS A 258 -11.41 28.46 -9.94
CA LYS A 258 -10.78 28.71 -11.25
C LYS A 258 -11.82 28.46 -12.33
N LYS A 259 -12.12 29.48 -13.14
CA LYS A 259 -12.90 29.36 -14.38
C LYS A 259 -12.33 28.18 -15.17
N THR A 260 -13.12 27.13 -15.31
CA THR A 260 -12.74 25.95 -16.09
C THR A 260 -12.57 26.37 -17.53
N THR A 261 -11.33 26.58 -17.97
CA THR A 261 -10.98 26.54 -19.38
C THR A 261 -11.50 25.23 -19.94
N LYS A 262 -12.37 25.32 -20.96
CA LYS A 262 -12.93 24.18 -21.68
C LYS A 262 -11.76 23.26 -22.05
N ARG A 263 -11.67 22.12 -21.37
CA ARG A 263 -10.75 21.04 -21.72
C ARG A 263 -11.13 20.65 -23.15
N LYS A 264 -10.26 20.95 -24.11
CA LYS A 264 -10.39 20.48 -25.50
C LYS A 264 -10.72 18.99 -25.44
N GLN A 265 -11.81 18.60 -26.09
CA GLN A 265 -12.14 17.20 -26.36
C GLN A 265 -10.87 16.56 -26.90
N HIS A 266 -10.28 15.66 -26.12
CA HIS A 266 -9.21 14.82 -26.63
C HIS A 266 -9.82 13.99 -27.75
N THR A 267 -9.24 14.14 -28.93
CA THR A 267 -9.45 13.31 -30.10
C THR A 267 -9.43 11.83 -29.70
N ALA A 268 -10.35 11.06 -30.27
CA ALA A 268 -10.49 9.63 -30.02
C ALA A 268 -9.13 8.91 -30.16
N PRO A 269 -8.79 7.96 -29.26
CA PRO A 269 -7.52 7.26 -29.34
C PRO A 269 -7.44 6.46 -30.64
N ALA A 270 -6.24 6.45 -31.24
CA ALA A 270 -5.95 5.66 -32.42
C ALA A 270 -6.40 4.22 -32.18
N THR A 271 -7.33 3.77 -33.01
CA THR A 271 -7.91 2.43 -32.96
C THR A 271 -6.81 1.41 -33.14
N LEU A 272 -6.70 0.45 -32.20
CA LEU A 272 -5.96 -0.77 -32.42
C LEU A 272 -6.31 -1.34 -33.80
N PRO A 273 -5.34 -1.82 -34.59
CA PRO A 273 -5.63 -2.47 -35.87
C PRO A 273 -6.72 -3.53 -35.66
N ALA A 274 -7.68 -3.58 -36.59
CA ALA A 274 -8.89 -4.37 -36.42
C ALA A 274 -8.58 -5.86 -36.21
N ASN A 275 -7.52 -6.37 -36.85
CA ASN A 275 -7.08 -7.77 -36.78
C ASN A 275 -5.56 -7.87 -36.59
N ILE A 276 -5.12 -8.69 -35.63
CA ILE A 276 -3.72 -9.12 -35.47
C ILE A 276 -3.49 -10.30 -36.42
N SER A 277 -2.32 -10.37 -37.07
CA SER A 277 -1.97 -11.54 -37.90
C SER A 277 -1.90 -12.80 -37.03
N ALA A 278 -2.60 -13.86 -37.46
CA ALA A 278 -2.60 -15.14 -36.75
C ALA A 278 -1.17 -15.69 -36.55
N THR A 279 -0.27 -15.47 -37.51
CA THR A 279 1.14 -15.85 -37.41
C THR A 279 1.84 -15.13 -36.25
N LYS A 280 1.59 -13.82 -36.07
CA LYS A 280 2.15 -13.07 -34.92
C LYS A 280 1.57 -13.58 -33.60
N SER A 281 0.30 -13.93 -33.55
CA SER A 281 -0.33 -14.47 -32.33
C SER A 281 0.26 -15.85 -31.96
N ILE A 282 0.44 -16.73 -32.94
CA ILE A 282 1.04 -18.06 -32.74
C ILE A 282 2.49 -17.94 -32.25
N LEU A 283 3.30 -17.11 -32.90
CA LEU A 283 4.71 -16.93 -32.51
C LEU A 283 4.86 -16.36 -31.09
N ALA A 284 3.97 -15.44 -30.68
CA ALA A 284 3.97 -14.91 -29.31
C ALA A 284 3.62 -15.98 -28.26
N VAL A 285 2.61 -16.82 -28.52
CA VAL A 285 2.26 -17.92 -27.62
C VAL A 285 3.38 -18.97 -27.58
N ALA A 286 4.00 -19.27 -28.73
CA ALA A 286 5.13 -20.18 -28.80
C ALA A 286 6.32 -19.72 -27.95
N ALA A 287 6.55 -18.41 -27.83
CA ALA A 287 7.61 -17.86 -26.99
C ALA A 287 7.47 -18.26 -25.51
N ILE A 288 6.26 -18.24 -24.97
CA ILE A 288 5.97 -18.71 -23.60
C ILE A 288 6.19 -20.21 -23.46
N VAL A 289 5.75 -21.01 -24.45
CA VAL A 289 5.94 -22.47 -24.41
C VAL A 289 7.42 -22.83 -24.44
N VAL A 290 8.21 -22.15 -25.28
CA VAL A 290 9.66 -22.30 -25.34
C VAL A 290 10.30 -21.94 -24.00
N GLU A 291 9.89 -20.82 -23.38
CA GLU A 291 10.39 -20.41 -22.06
C GLU A 291 10.14 -21.48 -20.99
N LEU A 292 8.94 -22.05 -20.95
CA LEU A 292 8.58 -23.11 -19.99
C LEU A 292 9.39 -24.39 -20.19
N ILE A 293 9.56 -24.83 -21.45
CA ILE A 293 10.32 -26.04 -21.78
C ILE A 293 11.80 -25.86 -21.43
N LEU A 294 12.40 -24.72 -21.82
CA LEU A 294 13.80 -24.44 -21.52
C LEU A 294 14.03 -24.24 -20.02
N GLY A 295 13.07 -23.67 -19.30
CA GLY A 295 13.08 -23.58 -17.84
C GLY A 295 13.11 -24.95 -17.17
N ASP A 296 12.22 -25.87 -17.57
CA ASP A 296 12.19 -27.25 -17.06
C ASP A 296 13.47 -28.03 -17.43
N LEU A 297 13.98 -27.86 -18.65
CA LEU A 297 15.25 -28.44 -19.07
C LEU A 297 16.41 -27.96 -18.18
N SER A 298 16.46 -26.66 -17.86
CA SER A 298 17.49 -26.09 -16.98
C SER A 298 17.48 -26.70 -15.57
N ALA A 299 16.31 -27.13 -15.09
CA ALA A 299 16.15 -27.77 -13.79
C ALA A 299 16.68 -29.22 -13.80
N LYS A 300 16.54 -29.92 -14.93
CA LYS A 300 16.98 -31.32 -15.12
C LYS A 300 18.46 -31.47 -15.44
N LEU A 301 19.08 -30.47 -16.06
CA LEU A 301 20.51 -30.48 -16.35
C LEU A 301 21.35 -30.28 -15.07
N SER A 302 22.43 -31.03 -14.93
CA SER A 302 23.43 -30.93 -13.85
C SER A 302 24.29 -29.67 -13.99
N MET A 303 23.67 -28.50 -13.80
CA MET A 303 24.32 -27.19 -13.87
C MET A 303 24.62 -26.66 -12.46
N SER A 304 25.69 -25.87 -12.33
CA SER A 304 25.90 -25.07 -11.12
C SER A 304 24.76 -24.05 -10.93
N LYS A 305 24.48 -23.60 -9.70
CA LYS A 305 23.46 -22.57 -9.41
C LYS A 305 23.68 -21.29 -10.24
N THR A 306 24.93 -20.89 -10.41
CA THR A 306 25.31 -19.71 -11.20
C THR A 306 25.05 -19.92 -12.69
N SER A 307 25.50 -21.04 -13.26
CA SER A 307 25.27 -21.37 -14.66
C SER A 307 23.78 -21.46 -14.99
N ARG A 308 22.99 -22.07 -14.09
CA ARG A 308 21.53 -22.14 -14.24
C ARG A 308 20.88 -20.76 -14.22
N THR A 309 21.29 -19.89 -13.30
CA THR A 309 20.76 -18.52 -13.21
C THR A 309 21.05 -17.72 -14.47
N ILE A 310 22.30 -17.76 -14.95
CA ILE A 310 22.70 -17.09 -16.20
C ILE A 310 21.89 -17.62 -17.38
N PHE A 311 21.72 -18.94 -17.47
CA PHE A 311 20.94 -19.58 -18.54
C PHE A 311 19.49 -19.10 -18.55
N VAL A 312 18.81 -19.06 -17.40
CA VAL A 312 17.42 -18.56 -17.29
C VAL A 312 17.33 -17.07 -17.64
N VAL A 313 18.31 -16.24 -17.22
CA VAL A 313 18.37 -14.82 -17.58
C VAL A 313 18.48 -14.63 -19.10
N LEU A 314 19.35 -15.41 -19.77
CA LEU A 314 19.52 -15.32 -21.21
C LEU A 314 18.27 -15.77 -21.97
N ILE A 315 17.56 -16.80 -21.49
CA ILE A 315 16.28 -17.22 -22.05
C ILE A 315 15.24 -16.11 -21.91
N GLY A 316 15.04 -15.58 -20.71
CA GLY A 316 14.07 -14.51 -20.45
C GLY A 316 14.35 -13.27 -21.30
N LEU A 317 15.64 -12.90 -21.46
CA LEU A 317 16.04 -11.82 -22.35
C LEU A 317 15.72 -12.12 -23.81
N GLY A 318 16.06 -13.32 -24.30
CA GLY A 318 15.79 -13.74 -25.66
C GLY A 318 14.30 -13.73 -26.00
N VAL A 319 13.46 -14.27 -25.10
CA VAL A 319 12.00 -14.28 -25.24
C VAL A 319 11.42 -12.86 -25.20
N CYS A 320 11.89 -12.02 -24.29
CA CYS A 320 11.49 -10.62 -24.22
C CYS A 320 11.81 -9.87 -25.53
N VAL A 321 13.05 -9.98 -26.02
CA VAL A 321 13.46 -9.38 -27.30
C VAL A 321 12.61 -9.92 -28.46
N TRP A 322 12.34 -11.22 -28.50
CA TRP A 322 11.50 -11.83 -29.51
C TRP A 322 10.07 -11.23 -29.50
N VAL A 323 9.38 -11.22 -28.36
CA VAL A 323 8.01 -10.71 -28.26
C VAL A 323 7.94 -9.20 -28.50
N VAL A 324 8.87 -8.42 -27.95
CA VAL A 324 8.95 -6.97 -28.17
C VAL A 324 9.19 -6.64 -29.64
N SER A 325 10.05 -7.39 -30.33
CA SER A 325 10.30 -7.18 -31.77
C SER A 325 9.06 -7.46 -32.62
N LEU A 326 8.28 -8.49 -32.26
CA LEU A 326 7.08 -8.93 -32.96
C LEU A 326 5.92 -7.91 -32.85
N TYR A 327 5.81 -7.24 -31.69
CA TYR A 327 4.78 -6.26 -31.35
C TYR A 327 5.32 -4.82 -31.19
N ARG A 328 6.47 -4.50 -31.78
CA ARG A 328 7.12 -3.18 -31.70
C ARG A 328 6.23 -2.03 -32.17
N ASP A 329 5.38 -2.31 -33.15
CA ASP A 329 4.40 -1.39 -33.74
C ASP A 329 3.32 -1.01 -32.72
N VAL A 330 2.74 -2.01 -32.05
CA VAL A 330 1.72 -1.81 -30.99
C VAL A 330 2.34 -1.10 -29.80
N LEU A 331 3.49 -1.59 -29.31
CA LEU A 331 4.20 -1.00 -28.18
C LEU A 331 4.59 0.45 -28.46
N GLY A 332 5.19 0.75 -29.61
CA GLY A 332 5.61 2.10 -29.97
C GLY A 332 4.43 3.07 -30.15
N ALA A 333 3.32 2.62 -30.73
CA ALA A 333 2.11 3.44 -30.86
C ALA A 333 1.49 3.77 -29.50
N GLN A 334 1.33 2.77 -28.63
CA GLN A 334 0.70 2.97 -27.32
C GLN A 334 1.62 3.68 -26.33
N TRP A 335 2.94 3.55 -26.46
CA TRP A 335 3.91 4.31 -25.66
C TRP A 335 3.78 5.82 -25.91
N ARG A 336 3.68 6.21 -27.19
CA ARG A 336 3.50 7.60 -27.59
C ARG A 336 2.25 8.22 -26.97
N GLN A 337 1.18 7.44 -26.77
CA GLN A 337 -0.03 7.90 -26.09
C GLN A 337 0.16 7.95 -24.57
N TYR A 338 0.75 6.91 -23.99
CA TYR A 338 0.99 6.82 -22.56
C TYR A 338 1.85 7.98 -22.05
N ARG A 339 2.94 8.32 -22.75
CA ARG A 339 3.86 9.40 -22.35
C ARG A 339 3.28 10.81 -22.40
N GLN A 340 2.18 11.04 -23.14
CA GLN A 340 1.55 12.37 -23.22
C GLN A 340 1.08 12.88 -21.85
N HIS A 341 0.65 11.96 -20.98
CA HIS A 341 0.22 12.24 -19.62
C HIS A 341 0.97 11.37 -18.62
N PHE A 342 2.30 11.26 -18.80
CA PHE A 342 3.16 10.32 -18.07
C PHE A 342 2.88 10.30 -16.57
N TRP A 343 2.97 11.45 -15.89
CA TRP A 343 2.80 11.51 -14.43
C TRP A 343 1.41 11.06 -13.94
N ARG A 344 0.35 11.37 -14.72
CA ARG A 344 -1.00 10.92 -14.38
C ARG A 344 -1.12 9.41 -14.55
N ASN A 345 -0.65 8.89 -15.69
CA ASN A 345 -0.78 7.47 -15.99
C ASN A 345 0.09 6.64 -15.05
N PHE A 346 1.30 7.09 -14.74
CA PHE A 346 2.19 6.48 -13.75
C PHE A 346 1.61 6.50 -12.33
N ALA A 347 0.95 7.59 -11.92
CA ALA A 347 0.24 7.63 -10.64
C ALA A 347 -0.93 6.62 -10.60
N ILE A 348 -1.62 6.42 -11.72
CA ILE A 348 -2.64 5.37 -11.86
C ILE A 348 -1.97 3.99 -11.77
N ASP A 349 -0.85 3.75 -12.44
CA ASP A 349 -0.11 2.49 -12.37
C ASP A 349 0.33 2.16 -10.95
N PHE A 350 0.79 3.15 -10.21
CA PHE A 350 1.15 2.99 -8.81
C PHE A 350 -0.06 2.61 -7.94
N GLY A 351 -1.22 3.26 -8.15
CA GLY A 351 -2.46 2.88 -7.48
C GLY A 351 -2.93 1.47 -7.85
N LEU A 352 -2.83 1.09 -9.13
CA LEU A 352 -3.18 -0.24 -9.62
C LEU A 352 -2.23 -1.31 -9.08
N MET A 353 -0.93 -1.02 -8.96
CA MET A 353 0.06 -1.92 -8.33
C MET A 353 -0.36 -2.24 -6.90
N ILE A 354 -0.84 -1.26 -6.15
CA ILE A 354 -1.31 -1.49 -4.79
C ILE A 354 -2.59 -2.33 -4.81
N GLY A 355 -3.48 -2.10 -5.78
CA GLY A 355 -4.60 -2.99 -6.07
C GLY A 355 -4.18 -4.45 -6.28
N VAL A 356 -3.05 -4.72 -6.96
CA VAL A 356 -2.48 -6.06 -7.11
C VAL A 356 -2.11 -6.66 -5.75
N TYR A 357 -1.40 -5.93 -4.88
CA TYR A 357 -1.03 -6.43 -3.55
C TYR A 357 -2.25 -6.69 -2.65
N VAL A 358 -3.23 -5.79 -2.66
CA VAL A 358 -4.48 -5.96 -1.91
C VAL A 358 -5.24 -7.18 -2.40
N LEU A 359 -5.39 -7.35 -3.72
CA LEU A 359 -6.02 -8.52 -4.31
C LEU A 359 -5.29 -9.81 -3.92
N LEU A 360 -3.96 -9.82 -4.00
CA LEU A 360 -3.14 -10.96 -3.61
C LEU A 360 -3.37 -11.34 -2.14
N ALA A 361 -3.44 -10.35 -1.24
CA ALA A 361 -3.71 -10.57 0.17
C ALA A 361 -5.12 -11.15 0.39
N ILE A 362 -6.14 -10.60 -0.25
CA ILE A 362 -7.53 -11.09 -0.17
C ILE A 362 -7.64 -12.54 -0.64
N VAL A 363 -7.08 -12.86 -1.81
CA VAL A 363 -7.16 -14.22 -2.38
C VAL A 363 -6.42 -15.22 -1.49
N ARG A 364 -5.20 -14.89 -1.04
CA ARG A 364 -4.44 -15.75 -0.11
C ARG A 364 -5.18 -15.96 1.21
N PHE A 365 -5.83 -14.93 1.73
CA PHE A 365 -6.66 -15.05 2.94
C PHE A 365 -7.85 -15.97 2.72
N GLY A 366 -8.60 -15.81 1.62
CA GLY A 366 -9.72 -16.69 1.29
C GLY A 366 -9.29 -18.15 1.15
N MET A 367 -8.11 -18.37 0.55
CA MET A 367 -7.53 -19.71 0.42
C MET A 367 -7.13 -20.34 1.75
N LYS A 368 -6.65 -19.57 2.74
CA LYS A 368 -6.32 -20.08 4.08
C LYS A 368 -7.51 -20.72 4.79
N GLN A 369 -8.74 -20.34 4.43
CA GLN A 369 -9.96 -20.88 5.03
C GLN A 369 -10.35 -22.25 4.44
N LEU A 370 -9.68 -22.70 3.36
CA LEU A 370 -9.96 -23.98 2.73
C LEU A 370 -9.17 -25.11 3.42
N PRO A 371 -9.82 -26.22 3.82
CA PRO A 371 -9.14 -27.39 4.37
C PRO A 371 -8.09 -27.94 3.38
N GLY A 372 -6.85 -28.12 3.83
CA GLY A 372 -5.75 -28.64 3.01
C GLY A 372 -5.00 -27.59 2.18
N ALA A 373 -5.32 -26.30 2.29
CA ALA A 373 -4.54 -25.24 1.65
C ALA A 373 -3.24 -24.97 2.45
N SER A 374 -2.14 -25.59 2.04
CA SER A 374 -0.79 -25.20 2.46
C SER A 374 -0.44 -23.83 1.88
N THR A 375 -0.92 -22.75 2.50
CA THR A 375 -0.40 -21.41 2.17
C THR A 375 0.94 -21.26 2.87
N THR A 376 2.02 -21.78 2.28
CA THR A 376 3.30 -21.14 2.47
C THR A 376 3.10 -19.71 1.98
N ALA A 377 2.92 -18.79 2.93
CA ALA A 377 3.17 -17.39 2.64
C ALA A 377 4.52 -17.36 1.93
N MET A 378 4.67 -16.53 0.89
CA MET A 378 6.02 -16.08 0.56
C MET A 378 6.52 -15.47 1.87
N GLY A 379 7.31 -16.24 2.61
CA GLY A 379 8.04 -15.72 3.74
C GLY A 379 8.78 -14.52 3.18
N VAL A 380 8.71 -13.41 3.90
CA VAL A 380 9.78 -12.42 3.81
C VAL A 380 11.06 -13.25 3.82
N THR A 381 11.74 -13.34 2.67
CA THR A 381 12.97 -14.12 2.57
C THR A 381 13.81 -13.67 3.74
N ASP A 382 14.14 -14.59 4.63
CA ASP A 382 14.87 -14.26 5.84
C ASP A 382 16.14 -13.54 5.39
N TRP A 383 16.19 -12.22 5.55
CA TRP A 383 17.20 -11.38 4.92
C TRP A 383 18.60 -11.73 5.45
N LEU A 384 18.63 -12.36 6.62
CA LEU A 384 19.81 -12.96 7.26
C LEU A 384 20.33 -14.23 6.57
N SER A 385 19.59 -14.83 5.64
CA SER A 385 20.05 -16.00 4.87
C SER A 385 21.03 -15.64 3.75
N PHE A 386 21.12 -14.36 3.36
CA PHE A 386 22.06 -13.88 2.35
C PHE A 386 23.37 -13.40 2.98
N GLN A 387 24.09 -14.31 3.64
CA GLN A 387 25.35 -14.00 4.34
C GLN A 387 26.54 -13.77 3.39
N THR A 388 26.39 -14.02 2.07
CA THR A 388 27.52 -13.93 1.12
C THR A 388 27.18 -13.09 -0.11
N VAL A 389 28.18 -12.35 -0.61
CA VAL A 389 28.09 -11.63 -1.91
C VAL A 389 27.68 -12.56 -3.05
N ALA A 390 28.12 -13.83 -3.05
CA ALA A 390 27.73 -14.78 -4.09
C ALA A 390 26.21 -15.03 -4.11
N SER A 391 25.59 -15.21 -2.94
CA SER A 391 24.14 -15.41 -2.83
C SER A 391 23.35 -14.16 -3.21
N ALA A 392 23.84 -12.97 -2.82
CA ALA A 392 23.21 -11.70 -3.16
C ALA A 392 23.32 -11.38 -4.66
N SER A 393 24.47 -11.66 -5.29
CA SER A 393 24.67 -11.52 -6.73
C SER A 393 23.71 -12.42 -7.53
N LEU A 394 23.49 -13.67 -7.08
CA LEU A 394 22.55 -14.57 -7.74
C LEU A 394 21.09 -14.12 -7.59
N ALA A 395 20.70 -13.57 -6.43
CA ALA A 395 19.38 -13.00 -6.22
C ALA A 395 19.13 -11.77 -7.12
N PHE A 396 20.13 -10.89 -7.23
CA PHE A 396 20.08 -9.75 -8.16
C PHE A 396 20.00 -10.20 -9.63
N LEU A 397 20.81 -11.17 -10.06
CA LEU A 397 20.74 -11.68 -11.43
C LEU A 397 19.37 -12.30 -11.73
N SER A 398 18.80 -13.06 -10.78
CA SER A 398 17.49 -13.67 -10.93
C SER A 398 16.36 -12.62 -11.06
N SER A 399 16.49 -11.48 -10.39
CA SER A 399 15.47 -10.42 -10.46
C SER A 399 15.44 -9.67 -11.80
N LEU A 400 16.48 -9.79 -12.64
CA LEU A 400 16.47 -9.26 -14.00
C LEU A 400 15.39 -9.92 -14.87
N VAL A 401 15.18 -11.24 -14.72
CA VAL A 401 14.11 -11.97 -15.42
C VAL A 401 12.75 -11.41 -15.05
N VAL A 402 12.54 -11.14 -13.76
CA VAL A 402 11.31 -10.59 -13.19
C VAL A 402 11.02 -9.18 -13.74
N MET A 403 12.05 -8.40 -14.07
CA MET A 403 11.89 -7.08 -14.71
C MET A 403 11.59 -7.16 -16.21
N MET A 404 12.01 -8.24 -16.89
CA MET A 404 11.73 -8.46 -18.31
C MET A 404 10.36 -9.09 -18.56
N ALA A 405 9.89 -9.93 -17.62
CA ALA A 405 8.64 -10.66 -17.71
C ALA A 405 7.42 -9.81 -18.08
N PRO A 406 7.18 -8.60 -17.51
CA PRO A 406 6.02 -7.76 -17.86
C PRO A 406 5.89 -7.45 -19.35
N PHE A 407 7.00 -7.30 -20.08
CA PHE A 407 6.96 -7.00 -21.50
C PHE A 407 6.47 -8.19 -22.32
N THR A 408 6.90 -9.40 -21.95
CA THR A 408 6.46 -10.64 -22.58
C THR A 408 5.04 -10.98 -22.17
N GLU A 409 4.78 -11.06 -20.87
CA GLU A 409 3.54 -11.57 -20.30
C GLU A 409 2.36 -10.67 -20.63
N GLU A 410 2.49 -9.35 -20.51
CA GLU A 410 1.35 -8.48 -20.81
C GLU A 410 1.00 -8.49 -22.31
N VAL A 411 2.01 -8.57 -23.19
CA VAL A 411 1.78 -8.70 -24.64
C VAL A 411 1.08 -10.03 -24.95
N VAL A 412 1.58 -11.15 -24.44
CA VAL A 412 1.01 -12.47 -24.74
C VAL A 412 -0.37 -12.65 -24.10
N PHE A 413 -0.51 -12.40 -22.80
CA PHE A 413 -1.74 -12.72 -22.09
C PHE A 413 -2.83 -11.64 -22.26
N ARG A 414 -2.47 -10.36 -22.32
CA ARG A 414 -3.48 -9.28 -22.42
C ARG A 414 -3.75 -8.86 -23.84
N HIS A 415 -2.70 -8.64 -24.62
CA HIS A 415 -2.87 -8.18 -25.99
C HIS A 415 -3.27 -9.33 -26.92
N VAL A 416 -2.48 -10.40 -26.97
CA VAL A 416 -2.71 -11.54 -27.86
C VAL A 416 -3.87 -12.39 -27.36
N LEU A 417 -3.77 -13.05 -26.21
CA LEU A 417 -4.79 -14.03 -25.81
C LEU A 417 -6.16 -13.40 -25.52
N PHE A 418 -6.20 -12.20 -24.92
CA PHE A 418 -7.44 -11.59 -24.46
C PHE A 418 -8.02 -10.51 -25.39
N TYR A 419 -7.39 -9.34 -25.48
CA TYR A 419 -8.03 -8.14 -26.04
C TYR A 419 -8.08 -8.11 -27.57
N GLN A 420 -7.35 -9.00 -28.26
CA GLN A 420 -7.51 -9.18 -29.71
C GLN A 420 -8.96 -9.52 -30.07
N TRP A 421 -9.69 -10.18 -29.17
CA TRP A 421 -11.07 -10.64 -29.38
C TRP A 421 -12.16 -9.63 -29.00
N ARG A 422 -11.79 -8.37 -28.71
CA ARG A 422 -12.72 -7.31 -28.22
C ARG A 422 -13.99 -7.10 -29.06
N ASN A 423 -13.97 -7.48 -30.34
CA ASN A 423 -15.10 -7.31 -31.26
C ASN A 423 -16.19 -8.39 -31.08
N ASN A 424 -15.85 -9.55 -30.50
CA ASN A 424 -16.81 -10.61 -30.19
C ASN A 424 -16.88 -10.80 -28.67
N LYS A 425 -17.96 -10.31 -28.04
CA LYS A 425 -18.14 -10.33 -26.58
C LYS A 425 -18.06 -11.73 -25.98
N ALA A 426 -18.62 -12.74 -26.65
CA ALA A 426 -18.61 -14.11 -26.16
C ALA A 426 -17.18 -14.68 -26.12
N VAL A 427 -16.43 -14.50 -27.22
CA VAL A 427 -15.04 -14.93 -27.32
C VAL A 427 -14.14 -14.13 -26.36
N MET A 428 -14.39 -12.82 -26.21
CA MET A 428 -13.65 -11.97 -25.28
C MET A 428 -13.81 -12.42 -23.82
N VAL A 429 -15.02 -12.80 -23.39
CA VAL A 429 -15.26 -13.31 -22.02
C VAL A 429 -14.59 -14.66 -21.82
N LEU A 430 -14.69 -15.57 -22.81
CA LEU A 430 -14.01 -16.86 -22.75
C LEU A 430 -12.48 -16.68 -22.67
N MET A 431 -11.94 -15.76 -23.45
CA MET A 431 -10.51 -15.44 -23.48
C MET A 431 -10.03 -14.64 -22.27
N PHE A 432 -10.90 -13.88 -21.61
CA PHE A 432 -10.63 -13.30 -20.30
C PHE A 432 -10.31 -14.40 -19.28
N VAL A 433 -11.18 -15.42 -19.18
CA VAL A 433 -10.98 -16.54 -18.25
C VAL A 433 -9.74 -17.34 -18.64
N PHE A 434 -9.62 -17.72 -19.92
CA PHE A 434 -8.49 -18.51 -20.40
C PHE A 434 -7.14 -17.82 -20.16
N SER A 435 -7.01 -16.53 -20.52
CA SER A 435 -5.77 -15.78 -20.31
C SER A 435 -5.43 -15.59 -18.83
N SER A 436 -6.43 -15.51 -17.95
CA SER A 436 -6.22 -15.37 -16.51
C SER A 436 -5.73 -16.67 -15.88
N VAL A 437 -6.37 -17.79 -16.23
CA VAL A 437 -5.94 -19.12 -15.77
C VAL A 437 -4.55 -19.45 -16.31
N ALA A 438 -4.32 -19.26 -17.61
CA ALA A 438 -3.03 -19.53 -18.23
C ALA A 438 -1.90 -18.69 -17.60
N PHE A 439 -2.16 -17.41 -17.28
CA PHE A 439 -1.19 -16.55 -16.59
C PHE A 439 -0.79 -17.09 -15.20
N GLY A 440 -1.73 -17.70 -14.46
CA GLY A 440 -1.37 -18.40 -13.21
C GLY A 440 -0.56 -19.66 -13.47
N LEU A 441 -0.98 -20.48 -14.45
CA LEU A 441 -0.36 -21.78 -14.74
C LEU A 441 1.07 -21.69 -15.28
N ILE A 442 1.46 -20.59 -15.93
CA ILE A 442 2.86 -20.43 -16.38
C ILE A 442 3.87 -20.37 -15.22
N HIS A 443 3.41 -20.14 -13.99
CA HIS A 443 4.24 -20.19 -12.79
C HIS A 443 4.44 -21.63 -12.28
N TRP A 444 4.18 -22.65 -13.12
CA TRP A 444 4.30 -24.07 -12.79
C TRP A 444 5.63 -24.41 -12.12
N ASN A 445 6.73 -24.01 -12.76
CA ASN A 445 8.08 -24.29 -12.30
C ASN A 445 8.43 -23.50 -11.03
N ASN A 446 7.86 -22.31 -10.84
CA ASN A 446 8.07 -21.49 -9.63
C ASN A 446 7.45 -22.13 -8.38
N PHE A 447 6.35 -22.86 -8.55
CA PHE A 447 5.61 -23.49 -7.45
C PHE A 447 5.75 -25.01 -7.39
N ASN A 448 6.72 -25.59 -8.10
CA ASN A 448 6.95 -27.04 -8.14
C ASN A 448 5.68 -27.84 -8.50
N GLY A 449 4.86 -27.31 -9.41
CA GLY A 449 3.60 -27.94 -9.84
C GLY A 449 2.42 -27.82 -8.86
N GLN A 450 2.55 -27.07 -7.76
CA GLN A 450 1.45 -26.90 -6.81
C GLN A 450 0.40 -25.90 -7.31
N VAL A 451 -0.65 -26.39 -7.98
CA VAL A 451 -1.71 -25.58 -8.58
C VAL A 451 -2.35 -24.61 -7.58
N MET A 452 -2.52 -25.02 -6.31
CA MET A 452 -3.07 -24.13 -5.28
C MET A 452 -2.26 -22.84 -5.13
N GLN A 453 -0.93 -22.89 -5.23
CA GLN A 453 -0.10 -21.69 -5.11
C GLN A 453 -0.19 -20.77 -6.34
N MET A 454 -0.68 -21.28 -7.48
CA MET A 454 -0.90 -20.52 -8.71
C MET A 454 -2.24 -19.78 -8.73
N VAL A 455 -3.21 -20.19 -7.91
CA VAL A 455 -4.55 -19.57 -7.85
C VAL A 455 -4.48 -18.05 -7.62
N PRO A 456 -3.70 -17.51 -6.66
CA PRO A 456 -3.57 -16.05 -6.51
C PRO A 456 -3.09 -15.35 -7.78
N TYR A 457 -2.21 -15.99 -8.56
CA TYR A 457 -1.71 -15.43 -9.81
C TYR A 457 -2.78 -15.46 -10.91
N MET A 458 -3.71 -16.42 -10.90
CA MET A 458 -4.86 -16.42 -11.81
C MET A 458 -5.76 -15.20 -11.57
N PHE A 459 -6.01 -14.84 -10.31
CA PHE A 459 -6.77 -13.64 -9.93
C PHE A 459 -6.03 -12.35 -10.31
N ILE A 460 -4.71 -12.30 -10.10
CA ILE A 460 -3.88 -11.18 -10.58
C ILE A 460 -3.96 -11.06 -12.10
N GLY A 461 -3.92 -12.18 -12.83
CA GLY A 461 -4.07 -12.20 -14.28
C GLY A 461 -5.41 -11.63 -14.74
N ALA A 462 -6.49 -11.97 -14.04
CA ALA A 462 -7.82 -11.39 -14.28
C ALA A 462 -7.84 -9.89 -14.02
N PHE A 463 -7.19 -9.43 -12.95
CA PHE A 463 -7.09 -8.01 -12.65
C PHE A 463 -6.30 -7.25 -13.71
N PHE A 464 -5.18 -7.77 -14.19
CA PHE A 464 -4.47 -7.20 -15.33
C PHE A 464 -5.30 -7.18 -16.61
N ALA A 465 -6.09 -8.22 -16.88
CA ALA A 465 -7.01 -8.21 -18.02
C ALA A 465 -8.06 -7.09 -17.91
N LEU A 466 -8.59 -6.83 -16.71
CA LEU A 466 -9.48 -5.69 -16.47
C LEU A 466 -8.77 -4.35 -16.69
N ILE A 467 -7.56 -4.16 -16.18
CA ILE A 467 -6.78 -2.93 -16.39
C ILE A 467 -6.66 -2.65 -17.89
N TYR A 468 -6.33 -3.67 -18.69
CA TYR A 468 -6.16 -3.48 -20.13
C TYR A 468 -7.48 -3.19 -20.85
N ALA A 469 -8.57 -3.84 -20.43
CA ALA A 469 -9.90 -3.60 -20.98
C ALA A 469 -10.38 -2.15 -20.76
N PHE A 470 -10.07 -1.56 -19.60
CA PHE A 470 -10.44 -0.19 -19.27
C PHE A 470 -9.46 0.84 -19.85
N SER A 471 -8.15 0.62 -19.72
CA SER A 471 -7.13 1.57 -20.15
C SER A 471 -6.98 1.63 -21.67
N ARG A 472 -7.26 0.51 -22.35
CA ARG A 472 -7.03 0.29 -23.79
C ARG A 472 -5.59 0.61 -24.21
N ASN A 473 -4.64 0.57 -23.27
CA ASN A 473 -3.24 0.88 -23.48
C ASN A 473 -2.36 -0.09 -22.70
N ILE A 474 -1.49 -0.81 -23.42
CA ILE A 474 -0.71 -1.93 -22.90
C ILE A 474 0.37 -1.44 -21.94
N TRP A 475 0.82 -0.19 -22.09
CA TRP A 475 1.79 0.40 -21.19
C TRP A 475 1.24 0.65 -19.79
N GLN A 476 -0.07 0.82 -19.64
CA GLN A 476 -0.70 0.86 -18.31
C GLN A 476 -0.52 -0.50 -17.61
N ASN A 477 -0.72 -1.60 -18.33
CA ASN A 477 -0.48 -2.94 -17.82
C ASN A 477 1.00 -3.21 -17.55
N ILE A 478 1.87 -2.99 -18.54
CA ILE A 478 3.31 -3.23 -18.44
C ILE A 478 3.89 -2.42 -17.28
N MET A 479 3.52 -1.15 -17.13
CA MET A 479 4.05 -0.31 -16.06
C MET A 479 3.50 -0.71 -14.68
N THR A 480 2.21 -1.04 -14.56
CA THR A 480 1.64 -1.56 -13.31
C THR A 480 2.35 -2.85 -12.89
N HIS A 481 2.54 -3.78 -13.82
CA HIS A 481 3.21 -5.06 -13.55
C HIS A 481 4.71 -4.85 -13.25
N LEU A 482 5.40 -3.98 -13.99
CA LEU A 482 6.79 -3.63 -13.71
C LEU A 482 6.97 -2.99 -12.34
N LEU A 483 6.05 -2.13 -11.90
CA LEU A 483 6.05 -1.59 -10.54
C LEU A 483 5.84 -2.67 -9.49
N PHE A 484 4.90 -3.60 -9.70
CA PHE A 484 4.69 -4.75 -8.81
C PHE A 484 5.95 -5.63 -8.69
N ASN A 485 6.65 -5.84 -9.80
CA ASN A 485 7.88 -6.64 -9.86
C ASN A 485 9.11 -5.89 -9.34
N SER A 486 9.08 -4.56 -9.33
CA SER A 486 10.22 -3.72 -8.94
C SER A 486 10.65 -3.93 -7.48
N LEU A 487 9.74 -4.31 -6.57
CA LEU A 487 10.11 -4.61 -5.18
C LEU A 487 11.14 -5.73 -5.09
N GLN A 488 10.99 -6.79 -5.89
CA GLN A 488 11.95 -7.91 -5.90
C GLN A 488 13.31 -7.49 -6.50
N PHE A 489 13.28 -6.64 -7.53
CA PHE A 489 14.49 -6.10 -8.13
C PHE A 489 15.27 -5.18 -7.18
N LEU A 490 14.57 -4.21 -6.55
CA LEU A 490 15.14 -3.30 -5.56
C LEU A 490 15.68 -4.05 -4.35
N SER A 491 14.98 -5.10 -3.91
CA SER A 491 15.44 -6.01 -2.86
C SER A 491 16.75 -6.70 -3.22
N GLY A 492 16.89 -7.17 -4.47
CA GLY A 492 18.12 -7.77 -4.97
C GLY A 492 19.31 -6.80 -5.00
N ILE A 493 19.07 -5.55 -5.44
CA ILE A 493 20.10 -4.48 -5.39
C ILE A 493 20.53 -4.23 -3.95
N PHE A 494 19.55 -4.03 -3.06
CA PHE A 494 19.81 -3.74 -1.67
C PHE A 494 20.65 -4.84 -1.01
N LEU A 495 20.27 -6.11 -1.20
CA LEU A 495 21.01 -7.26 -0.71
C LEU A 495 22.45 -7.31 -1.24
N LEU A 496 22.66 -7.00 -2.51
CA LEU A 496 23.98 -6.99 -3.12
C LEU A 496 24.86 -5.88 -2.53
N VAL A 497 24.33 -4.67 -2.41
CA VAL A 497 25.04 -3.54 -1.80
C VAL A 497 25.38 -3.86 -0.35
N PHE A 498 24.42 -4.36 0.41
CA PHE A 498 24.62 -4.74 1.81
C PHE A 498 25.70 -5.81 1.97
N ALA A 499 25.65 -6.88 1.17
CA ALA A 499 26.66 -7.94 1.21
C ALA A 499 28.07 -7.45 0.81
N LEU A 500 28.17 -6.46 -0.10
CA LEU A 500 29.44 -5.84 -0.46
C LEU A 500 30.01 -4.96 0.65
N LEU A 501 29.16 -4.30 1.45
CA LEU A 501 29.55 -3.44 2.57
C LEU A 501 29.93 -4.22 3.84
N GLN A 502 29.54 -5.50 3.95
CA GLN A 502 29.89 -6.39 5.06
C GLN A 502 31.24 -7.11 4.89
N ARG A 503 31.89 -6.95 3.74
CA ARG A 503 33.28 -7.36 3.52
C ARG A 503 34.23 -6.32 4.08
#